data_AF-A0A059WT40-F1
#
_entry.id   AF-A0A059WT40-F1
#
_cell.length_a   1.000
_cell.length_b   1.000
_cell.length_c   1.000
_cell.angle_alpha   90.00
_cell.angle_beta   90.00
_cell.angle_gamma   90.00
#
_symmetry.space_group_name_H-M   'P 1'
#
loop_
_entity.id
_entity.type
_entity.pdbx_description
1 polymer ?
#
loop_
_entity_poly.entity_id
_entity_poly.type
_entity_poly.pdbx_seq_one_letter_code
_entity_poly.pdbx_strand_id
1 'polypeptide(L)'
;MQDALLPRVIFSPAVLALSLAEQLARQGGEVVLYTPGQVDTAEGVRNVTADLSGLEAELAARGDDYLDLLKKHPLTFVTLARQVQAELVARAYADANAGELDVVHIYTNEEELGMAMSELCRVSVVFTHHDPFNFLVRYRSVMPRYKHLNWISISLAQRRGMPADTNWVGNVYHGLGTEKCQGTTLPATKPHVLYLGRIIESKGVHLAI
;
A
#
# COMPACT_ATOMS: atom_id res chain seq x y z
N MET A 1 10.29 13.76 -5.40
CA MET A 1 10.72 12.46 -5.98
C MET A 1 9.52 11.54 -6.23
N GLN A 2 8.75 11.17 -5.18
CA GLN A 2 7.59 10.30 -5.35
C GLN A 2 6.43 11.02 -6.05
N ASP A 3 6.23 12.31 -5.82
CA ASP A 3 5.26 13.13 -6.58
C ASP A 3 5.50 13.20 -8.09
N ALA A 4 6.76 13.05 -8.53
CA ALA A 4 7.10 13.00 -9.96
C ALA A 4 6.85 11.62 -10.58
N LEU A 5 6.84 10.57 -9.75
CA LEU A 5 6.63 9.19 -10.17
C LEU A 5 5.16 8.78 -10.10
N LEU A 6 4.43 9.17 -9.05
CA LEU A 6 3.03 8.80 -8.82
C LEU A 6 2.10 9.05 -10.03
N PRO A 7 2.23 10.15 -10.82
CA PRO A 7 1.43 10.35 -12.02
C PRO A 7 1.79 9.40 -13.17
N ARG A 8 2.97 8.77 -13.13
CA ARG A 8 3.56 7.97 -14.20
C ARG A 8 3.52 6.47 -13.93
N VAL A 9 3.29 6.06 -12.69
CA VAL A 9 3.20 4.65 -12.30
C VAL A 9 1.95 4.38 -11.46
N ILE A 10 1.30 3.24 -11.70
CA ILE A 10 0.19 2.79 -10.84
C ILE A 10 0.80 2.22 -9.57
N PHE A 11 0.82 3.03 -8.51
CA PHE A 11 1.19 2.56 -7.17
C PHE A 11 -0.07 2.25 -6.38
N SER A 12 -0.50 0.99 -6.41
CA SER A 12 -1.60 0.53 -5.56
C SER A 12 -1.01 0.00 -4.25
N PRO A 13 -1.43 0.49 -3.07
CA PRO A 13 -2.58 1.37 -2.79
C PRO A 13 -2.22 2.79 -2.33
N ALA A 14 -1.26 3.49 -2.96
CA ALA A 14 -0.81 4.82 -2.50
C ALA A 14 -1.97 5.79 -2.25
N VAL A 15 -2.90 5.92 -3.20
CA VAL A 15 -4.03 6.85 -3.07
C VAL A 15 -4.92 6.52 -1.86
N LEU A 16 -5.12 5.23 -1.56
CA LEU A 16 -5.90 4.82 -0.39
C LEU A 16 -5.16 5.09 0.91
N ALA A 17 -3.84 4.85 0.94
CA ALA A 17 -3.01 5.13 2.12
C ALA A 17 -2.96 6.64 2.43
N LEU A 18 -2.79 7.48 1.40
CA LEU A 18 -2.83 8.94 1.54
C LEU A 18 -4.20 9.40 2.01
N SER A 19 -5.27 8.94 1.37
CA SER A 19 -6.63 9.28 1.78
C SER A 19 -6.94 8.84 3.22
N LEU A 20 -6.44 7.69 3.65
CA LEU A 20 -6.61 7.23 5.03
C LEU A 20 -5.90 8.16 6.01
N ALA A 21 -4.63 8.47 5.73
CA ALA A 21 -3.82 9.35 6.57
C ALA A 21 -4.45 10.74 6.74
N GLU A 22 -4.91 11.35 5.64
CA GLU A 22 -5.56 12.66 5.67
C GLU A 22 -6.88 12.64 6.45
N GLN A 23 -7.68 11.58 6.30
CA GLN A 23 -8.97 11.50 6.99
C GLN A 23 -8.80 11.23 8.48
N LEU A 24 -7.80 10.44 8.88
CA LEU A 24 -7.42 10.28 10.29
C LEU A 24 -6.96 11.61 10.90
N ALA A 25 -6.14 12.37 10.17
CA ALA A 25 -5.70 13.70 10.61
C ALA A 25 -6.88 14.68 10.78
N ARG A 26 -7.81 14.70 9.82
CA ARG A 26 -9.04 15.52 9.92
C ARG A 26 -9.95 15.15 11.08
N GLN A 27 -9.90 13.91 11.54
CA GLN A 27 -10.63 13.45 12.72
C GLN A 27 -9.91 13.78 14.04
N GLY A 28 -8.78 14.49 13.98
CA GLY A 28 -7.99 14.91 15.14
C GLY A 28 -6.90 13.92 15.55
N GLY A 29 -6.63 12.90 14.74
CA GLY A 29 -5.50 12.00 14.97
C GLY A 29 -4.18 12.62 14.53
N GLU A 30 -3.10 12.34 15.26
CA GLU A 30 -1.75 12.65 14.79
C GLU A 30 -1.27 11.52 13.89
N VAL A 31 -0.89 11.83 12.66
CA VAL A 31 -0.54 10.82 11.65
C VAL A 31 0.87 11.04 11.14
N VAL A 32 1.70 10.01 11.26
CA VAL A 32 3.04 9.97 10.64
C VAL A 32 3.01 8.97 9.48
N LEU A 33 3.30 9.45 8.28
CA LEU A 33 3.38 8.65 7.08
C LEU A 33 4.83 8.41 6.68
N TYR A 34 5.23 7.14 6.63
CA TYR A 34 6.56 6.69 6.21
C TYR A 34 6.53 6.30 4.73
N THR A 35 7.22 7.06 3.87
CA THR A 35 7.22 6.84 2.41
C THR A 35 8.63 6.87 1.82
N PRO A 36 8.89 6.21 0.67
CA PRO A 36 10.18 6.31 -0.01
C PRO A 36 10.62 7.74 -0.32
N GLY A 37 9.69 8.61 -0.68
CA GLY A 37 9.97 10.03 -0.93
C GLY A 37 8.83 10.94 -0.52
N GLN A 38 9.07 12.24 -0.65
CA GLN A 38 8.09 13.28 -0.33
C GLN A 38 6.78 13.03 -1.10
N VAL A 39 5.68 13.19 -0.38
CA VAL A 39 4.31 13.13 -0.89
C VAL A 39 3.52 14.34 -0.40
N ASP A 40 2.70 14.90 -1.28
CA ASP A 40 1.73 15.92 -0.90
C ASP A 40 0.71 15.33 0.09
N THR A 41 0.60 15.95 1.27
CA THR A 41 -0.33 15.53 2.33
C THR A 41 -1.05 16.74 2.91
N ALA A 42 -2.26 16.51 3.43
CA ALA A 42 -3.01 17.56 4.13
C ALA A 42 -2.33 17.99 5.44
N GLU A 43 -2.69 19.19 5.92
CA GLU A 43 -2.28 19.68 7.25
C GLU A 43 -2.59 18.66 8.35
N GLY A 44 -1.64 18.44 9.25
CA GLY A 44 -1.75 17.46 10.33
C GLY A 44 -1.17 16.06 10.03
N VAL A 45 -0.74 15.81 8.78
CA VAL A 45 0.01 14.59 8.42
C VAL A 45 1.50 14.91 8.32
N ARG A 46 2.33 14.26 9.13
CA ARG A 46 3.79 14.38 9.04
C ARG A 46 4.33 13.33 8.08
N ASN A 47 5.08 13.73 7.06
CA ASN A 47 5.74 12.79 6.15
C ASN A 47 7.22 12.57 6.53
N VAL A 48 7.58 11.32 6.85
CA VAL A 48 8.96 10.88 7.07
C VAL A 48 9.41 10.06 5.86
N THR A 49 10.55 10.44 5.28
CA THR A 49 11.04 9.84 4.04
C THR A 49 12.35 9.08 4.22
N ALA A 50 12.65 8.14 3.32
CA ALA A 50 13.96 7.51 3.26
C ALA A 50 15.02 8.51 2.77
N ASP A 51 16.28 8.28 3.16
CA ASP A 51 17.42 8.98 2.58
C ASP A 51 17.86 8.26 1.31
N LEU A 52 17.61 8.89 0.17
CA LEU A 52 17.93 8.34 -1.15
C LEU A 52 19.06 9.11 -1.83
N SER A 53 19.71 10.04 -1.13
CA SER A 53 20.72 10.94 -1.70
C SER A 53 21.86 10.19 -2.39
N GLY A 54 22.32 9.08 -1.80
CA GLY A 54 23.35 8.22 -2.40
C GLY A 54 22.90 7.54 -3.70
N LEU A 55 21.65 7.08 -3.76
CA LEU A 55 21.08 6.48 -4.97
C LEU A 55 20.86 7.54 -6.05
N GLU A 56 20.36 8.72 -5.69
CA GLU A 56 20.15 9.84 -6.61
C GLU A 56 21.49 10.30 -7.23
N ALA A 57 22.55 10.39 -6.42
CA ALA A 57 23.89 10.71 -6.91
C ALA A 57 24.42 9.68 -7.91
N GLU A 58 24.22 8.39 -7.64
CA GLU A 58 24.65 7.31 -8.55
C GLU A 58 23.85 7.30 -9.86
N LEU A 59 22.53 7.50 -9.80
CA LEU A 59 21.68 7.61 -10.98
C LEU A 59 22.09 8.81 -11.84
N ALA A 60 22.30 9.98 -11.21
CA ALA A 60 22.78 11.18 -11.89
C ALA A 60 24.14 10.97 -12.56
N ALA A 61 25.08 10.28 -11.91
CA ALA A 61 26.40 9.97 -12.47
C ALA A 61 26.31 9.08 -13.73
N ARG A 62 25.27 8.25 -13.83
CA ARG A 62 24.99 7.41 -15.00
C ARG A 62 24.15 8.10 -16.07
N GLY A 63 23.62 9.29 -15.79
CA GLY A 63 22.63 9.95 -16.64
C GLY A 63 21.29 9.21 -16.68
N ASP A 64 20.99 8.42 -15.65
CA ASP A 64 19.74 7.68 -15.50
C ASP A 64 18.80 8.39 -14.52
N ASP A 65 17.50 8.15 -14.66
CA ASP A 65 16.49 8.45 -13.64
C ASP A 65 15.89 7.15 -13.02
N TYR A 66 14.95 7.32 -12.09
CA TYR A 66 14.24 6.18 -11.50
C TYR A 66 13.45 5.34 -12.49
N LEU A 67 12.94 5.94 -13.57
CA LEU A 67 12.20 5.24 -14.60
C LEU A 67 13.15 4.44 -15.50
N ASP A 68 14.33 4.97 -15.78
CA ASP A 68 15.42 4.25 -16.43
C ASP A 68 15.87 3.07 -15.58
N LEU A 69 16.05 3.28 -14.27
CA LEU A 69 16.38 2.19 -13.35
C LEU A 69 15.32 1.07 -13.41
N LEU A 70 14.03 1.43 -13.35
CA LEU A 70 12.93 0.46 -13.45
C LEU A 70 12.93 -0.30 -14.79
N LYS A 71 13.24 0.36 -15.90
CA LYS A 71 13.21 -0.25 -17.25
C LYS A 71 14.46 -1.06 -17.57
N LYS A 72 15.65 -0.50 -17.29
CA LYS A 72 16.96 -1.07 -17.65
C LYS A 72 17.41 -2.11 -16.64
N HIS A 73 17.09 -1.92 -15.35
CA HIS A 73 17.57 -2.75 -14.24
C HIS A 73 16.44 -3.11 -13.26
N PRO A 74 15.39 -3.81 -13.70
CA PRO A 74 14.20 -4.07 -12.88
C PRO A 74 14.50 -4.87 -11.60
N LEU A 75 15.46 -5.79 -11.62
CA LEU A 75 15.87 -6.54 -10.42
C LEU A 75 16.53 -5.62 -9.38
N THR A 76 17.41 -4.72 -9.83
CA THR A 76 18.05 -3.72 -8.97
C THR A 76 17.00 -2.79 -8.35
N PHE A 77 16.03 -2.34 -9.15
CA PHE A 77 14.91 -1.54 -8.66
C PHE A 77 14.14 -2.27 -7.55
N VAL A 78 13.79 -3.55 -7.76
CA VAL A 78 13.08 -4.36 -6.75
C VAL A 78 13.91 -4.53 -5.48
N THR A 79 15.21 -4.81 -5.58
CA THR A 79 16.07 -4.97 -4.40
C THR A 79 16.22 -3.67 -3.62
N LEU A 80 16.33 -2.53 -4.31
CA LEU A 80 16.40 -1.21 -3.67
C LEU A 80 15.06 -0.85 -3.00
N ALA A 81 13.93 -1.11 -3.67
CA ALA A 81 12.62 -0.88 -3.10
C ALA A 81 12.42 -1.67 -1.79
N ARG A 82 12.91 -2.92 -1.74
CA ARG A 82 12.91 -3.74 -0.52
C ARG A 82 13.76 -3.16 0.60
N GLN A 83 14.96 -2.68 0.26
CA GLN A 83 15.84 -2.04 1.24
C GLN A 83 15.18 -0.79 1.82
N VAL A 84 14.67 0.10 0.96
CA VAL A 84 13.97 1.32 1.38
C VAL A 84 12.77 1.00 2.28
N GLN A 85 11.99 -0.02 1.92
CA GLN A 85 10.88 -0.45 2.75
C GLN A 85 11.34 -0.98 4.12
N ALA A 86 12.44 -1.74 4.17
CA ALA A 86 13.02 -2.24 5.42
C ALA A 86 13.48 -1.09 6.33
N GLU A 87 14.16 -0.09 5.77
CA GLU A 87 14.61 1.09 6.49
C GLU A 87 13.44 1.90 7.06
N LEU A 88 12.39 2.12 6.27
CA LEU A 88 11.18 2.82 6.72
C LEU A 88 10.43 2.06 7.81
N VAL A 89 10.31 0.74 7.69
CA VAL A 89 9.71 -0.11 8.74
C VAL A 89 10.54 -0.04 10.01
N ALA A 90 11.86 -0.18 9.90
CA ALA A 90 12.76 -0.08 11.06
C ALA A 90 12.65 1.29 11.73
N ARG A 91 12.53 2.36 10.95
CA ARG A 91 12.33 3.71 11.47
C ARG A 91 10.98 3.88 12.18
N ALA A 92 9.89 3.38 11.60
CA ALA A 92 8.58 3.42 12.23
C ALA A 92 8.57 2.65 13.57
N TYR A 93 9.23 1.50 13.64
CA TYR A 93 9.38 0.76 14.89
C TYR A 93 10.27 1.48 15.90
N ALA A 94 11.34 2.14 15.46
CA ALA A 94 12.19 2.94 16.34
C ALA A 94 11.43 4.12 16.96
N ASP A 95 10.66 4.85 16.14
CA ASP A 95 9.84 5.98 16.61
C ASP A 95 8.73 5.48 17.58
N ALA A 96 8.06 4.37 17.26
CA ALA A 96 7.11 3.72 18.18
C ALA A 96 7.76 3.30 19.51
N ASN A 97 8.96 2.73 19.44
CA ASN A 97 9.70 2.29 20.63
C ASN A 97 10.20 3.46 21.50
N ALA A 98 10.33 4.65 20.90
CA ALA A 98 10.62 5.91 21.60
C ALA A 98 9.37 6.55 22.24
N GLY A 99 8.17 6.00 21.99
CA GLY A 99 6.91 6.53 22.50
C GLY A 99 6.27 7.60 21.62
N GLU A 100 6.72 7.75 20.37
CA GLU A 100 6.20 8.75 19.43
C GLU A 100 4.94 8.25 18.69
N LEU A 101 4.64 6.95 18.74
CA LEU A 101 3.51 6.34 18.06
C LEU A 101 2.80 5.36 19.00
N ASP A 102 1.47 5.40 19.04
CA ASP A 102 0.65 4.44 19.81
C ASP A 102 0.32 3.16 19.04
N VAL A 103 0.36 3.23 17.70
CA VAL A 103 0.03 2.13 16.79
C VAL A 103 0.84 2.27 15.51
N VAL A 104 1.28 1.13 14.95
CA VAL A 104 1.93 1.11 13.64
C VAL A 104 1.05 0.34 12.66
N HIS A 105 0.66 0.98 11.56
CA HIS A 105 -0.07 0.33 10.47
C HIS A 105 0.83 0.09 9.28
N ILE A 106 1.09 -1.18 8.96
CA ILE A 106 1.85 -1.57 7.77
C ILE A 106 0.89 -1.97 6.66
N TYR A 107 0.87 -1.14 5.61
CA TYR A 107 0.23 -1.51 4.35
C TYR A 107 1.16 -2.45 3.57
N THR A 108 0.92 -3.74 3.72
CA THR A 108 1.75 -4.79 3.13
C THR A 108 1.55 -4.87 1.61
N ASN A 109 2.67 -4.95 0.92
CA ASN A 109 2.79 -5.27 -0.50
C ASN A 109 3.39 -6.68 -0.62
N GLU A 110 4.24 -6.91 -1.62
CA GLU A 110 4.90 -8.20 -1.86
C GLU A 110 5.86 -8.67 -0.77
N GLU A 111 6.18 -7.84 0.23
CA GLU A 111 7.29 -8.09 1.16
C GLU A 111 6.87 -8.47 2.59
N GLU A 112 7.62 -9.40 3.18
CA GLU A 112 7.36 -9.92 4.52
C GLU A 112 8.15 -9.28 5.66
N LEU A 113 9.10 -8.38 5.36
CA LEU A 113 10.02 -7.85 6.36
C LEU A 113 9.30 -7.15 7.53
N GLY A 114 8.25 -6.39 7.24
CA GLY A 114 7.40 -5.78 8.28
C GLY A 114 6.78 -6.81 9.21
N MET A 115 6.31 -7.93 8.67
CA MET A 115 5.73 -9.02 9.48
C MET A 115 6.81 -9.74 10.29
N ALA A 116 7.94 -10.07 9.65
CA ALA A 116 9.04 -10.81 10.26
C ALA A 116 9.67 -10.05 11.44
N MET A 117 9.70 -8.72 11.39
CA MET A 117 10.29 -7.88 12.42
C MET A 117 9.27 -7.30 13.41
N SER A 118 7.98 -7.66 13.29
CA SER A 118 6.91 -7.03 14.07
C SER A 118 7.06 -7.18 15.58
N GLU A 119 7.67 -8.26 16.04
CA GLU A 119 7.97 -8.51 17.47
C GLU A 119 9.00 -7.52 18.06
N LEU A 120 9.72 -6.77 17.23
CA LEU A 120 10.65 -5.73 17.66
C LEU A 120 9.96 -4.40 18.00
N CYS A 121 8.67 -4.26 17.67
CA CYS A 121 7.89 -3.07 17.96
C CYS A 121 7.19 -3.20 19.33
N ARG A 122 7.30 -2.17 20.16
CA ARG A 122 6.73 -2.13 21.52
C ARG A 122 5.24 -1.81 21.55
N VAL A 123 4.71 -1.28 20.46
CA VAL A 123 3.28 -0.96 20.30
C VAL A 123 2.63 -1.91 19.33
N SER A 124 1.30 -1.91 19.30
CA SER A 124 0.55 -2.80 18.42
C SER A 124 0.85 -2.49 16.95
N VAL A 125 1.26 -3.51 16.21
CA VAL A 125 1.41 -3.44 14.75
C VAL A 125 0.20 -4.11 14.10
N VAL A 126 -0.46 -3.39 13.20
CA VAL A 126 -1.58 -3.89 12.38
C VAL A 126 -1.20 -3.95 10.91
N PHE A 127 -1.75 -4.92 10.20
CA PHE A 127 -1.39 -5.22 8.82
C PHE A 127 -2.60 -5.21 7.91
N THR A 128 -2.48 -4.55 6.76
CA THR A 128 -3.43 -4.66 5.65
C THR A 128 -2.70 -5.13 4.42
N HIS A 129 -3.21 -6.16 3.75
CA HIS A 129 -2.70 -6.60 2.45
C HIS A 129 -3.64 -6.12 1.35
N HIS A 130 -3.09 -5.48 0.32
CA HIS A 130 -3.91 -4.94 -0.76
C HIS A 130 -4.44 -6.04 -1.70
N ASP A 131 -3.60 -7.02 -2.03
CA ASP A 131 -3.91 -7.99 -3.07
C ASP A 131 -4.68 -9.20 -2.51
N PRO A 132 -5.30 -10.01 -3.38
CA PRO A 132 -5.80 -11.32 -2.97
C PRO A 132 -4.65 -12.21 -2.48
N PHE A 133 -4.78 -12.82 -1.30
CA PHE A 133 -3.74 -13.73 -0.76
C PHE A 133 -3.46 -14.96 -1.64
N ASN A 134 -4.35 -15.29 -2.57
CA ASN A 134 -4.17 -16.36 -3.55
C ASN A 134 -3.60 -15.87 -4.91
N PHE A 135 -3.22 -14.59 -5.03
CA PHE A 135 -2.75 -14.01 -6.28
C PHE A 135 -1.36 -14.51 -6.69
N LEU A 136 -0.37 -14.48 -5.77
CA LEU A 136 0.98 -14.98 -6.02
C LEU A 136 1.27 -16.23 -5.20
N VAL A 137 2.07 -17.14 -5.76
CA VAL A 137 2.59 -18.33 -5.05
C VAL A 137 3.30 -17.91 -3.76
N ARG A 138 4.05 -16.80 -3.78
CA ARG A 138 4.72 -16.23 -2.61
C ARG A 138 3.76 -15.91 -1.48
N TYR A 139 2.59 -15.32 -1.77
CA TYR A 139 1.62 -14.97 -0.72
C TYR A 139 1.09 -16.22 -0.04
N ARG A 140 0.77 -17.25 -0.84
CA ARG A 140 0.27 -18.53 -0.35
C ARG A 140 1.29 -19.30 0.50
N SER A 141 2.59 -19.16 0.21
CA SER A 141 3.64 -19.83 0.97
C SER A 141 4.09 -19.04 2.20
N VAL A 142 4.05 -17.70 2.15
CA VAL A 142 4.62 -16.84 3.19
C VAL A 142 3.59 -16.39 4.22
N MET A 143 2.45 -15.84 3.77
CA MET A 143 1.48 -15.17 4.63
C MET A 143 0.89 -16.07 5.73
N PRO A 144 0.61 -17.38 5.49
CA PRO A 144 0.11 -18.26 6.55
C PRO A 144 1.02 -18.39 7.78
N ARG A 145 2.33 -18.15 7.63
CA ARG A 145 3.28 -18.16 8.77
C ARG A 145 3.01 -17.04 9.76
N TYR A 146 2.47 -15.92 9.27
CA TYR A 146 2.20 -14.70 10.02
C TYR A 146 0.72 -14.54 10.38
N LYS A 147 -0.07 -15.63 10.30
CA LYS A 147 -1.52 -15.61 10.59
C LYS A 147 -1.89 -15.12 12.00
N HIS A 148 -0.94 -15.17 12.94
CA HIS A 148 -1.12 -14.75 14.33
C HIS A 148 -1.01 -13.23 14.53
N LEU A 149 -0.42 -12.49 13.57
CA LEU A 149 -0.31 -11.03 13.62
C LEU A 149 -1.68 -10.35 13.49
N ASN A 150 -1.77 -9.06 13.83
CA ASN A 150 -3.04 -8.34 13.80
C ASN A 150 -3.42 -7.94 12.37
N TRP A 151 -4.34 -8.67 11.75
CA TRP A 151 -4.75 -8.43 10.37
C TRP A 151 -6.05 -7.63 10.26
N ILE A 152 -6.06 -6.64 9.37
CA ILE A 152 -7.25 -5.92 8.92
C ILE A 152 -7.54 -6.35 7.47
N SER A 153 -8.69 -6.99 7.24
CA SER A 153 -9.10 -7.38 5.90
C SER A 153 -9.77 -6.23 5.15
N ILE A 154 -9.57 -6.17 3.83
CA ILE A 154 -10.25 -5.20 2.96
C ILE A 154 -11.58 -5.71 2.40
N SER A 155 -11.88 -6.99 2.64
CA SER A 155 -13.20 -7.59 2.46
C SER A 155 -13.28 -8.93 3.18
N LEU A 156 -14.50 -9.36 3.54
CA LEU A 156 -14.73 -10.71 4.05
C LEU A 156 -14.36 -11.81 3.01
N ALA A 157 -14.43 -11.48 1.72
CA ALA A 157 -14.01 -12.39 0.66
C ALA A 157 -12.49 -12.64 0.67
N GLN A 158 -11.70 -11.61 0.96
CA GLN A 158 -10.24 -11.71 1.05
C GLN A 158 -9.80 -12.70 2.14
N ARG A 159 -10.52 -12.78 3.26
CA ARG A 159 -10.20 -13.68 4.39
C ARG A 159 -10.12 -15.14 3.98
N ARG A 160 -10.85 -15.57 2.95
CA ARG A 160 -10.83 -16.94 2.42
C ARG A 160 -9.47 -17.35 1.82
N GLY A 161 -8.62 -16.37 1.50
CA GLY A 161 -7.27 -16.62 1.00
C GLY A 161 -6.24 -16.93 2.09
N MET A 162 -6.63 -16.85 3.37
CA MET A 162 -5.79 -17.11 4.54
C MET A 162 -6.34 -18.30 5.35
N PRO A 163 -5.53 -18.88 6.26
CA PRO A 163 -6.02 -19.86 7.22
C PRO A 163 -7.27 -19.40 8.00
N ALA A 164 -8.15 -20.33 8.34
CA ALA A 164 -9.38 -20.03 9.06
C ALA A 164 -9.14 -19.45 10.46
N ASP A 165 -7.99 -19.79 11.06
CA ASP A 165 -7.54 -19.32 12.37
C ASP A 165 -6.63 -18.08 12.31
N THR A 166 -6.63 -17.34 11.19
CA THR A 166 -5.97 -16.04 11.10
C THR A 166 -6.59 -15.03 12.07
N ASN A 167 -5.73 -14.30 12.79
CA ASN A 167 -6.09 -13.26 13.73
C ASN A 167 -6.57 -11.99 12.98
N TRP A 168 -7.86 -11.98 12.63
CA TRP A 168 -8.53 -10.83 12.04
C TRP A 168 -9.04 -9.87 13.11
N VAL A 169 -8.31 -8.77 13.36
CA VAL A 169 -8.70 -7.73 14.32
C VAL A 169 -9.76 -6.76 13.76
N GLY A 170 -9.95 -6.74 12.44
CA GLY A 170 -10.94 -5.86 11.81
C GLY A 170 -11.21 -6.18 10.34
N ASN A 171 -12.23 -5.52 9.80
CA ASN A 171 -12.53 -5.48 8.37
C ASN A 171 -12.90 -4.07 7.97
N VAL A 172 -12.17 -3.50 7.01
CA VAL A 172 -12.40 -2.15 6.48
C VAL A 172 -12.50 -2.25 4.97
N TYR A 173 -13.72 -2.16 4.44
CA TYR A 173 -13.91 -2.17 2.98
C TYR A 173 -13.22 -0.96 2.35
N HIS A 174 -12.59 -1.16 1.19
CA HIS A 174 -12.13 -0.02 0.39
C HIS A 174 -13.33 0.86 0.03
N GLY A 175 -13.16 2.17 0.21
CA GLY A 175 -14.14 3.19 -0.15
C GLY A 175 -13.63 4.07 -1.28
N LEU A 176 -14.57 4.75 -1.94
CA LEU A 176 -14.29 5.86 -2.84
C LEU A 176 -14.83 7.13 -2.18
N GLY A 177 -14.11 8.24 -2.33
CA GLY A 177 -14.59 9.56 -1.88
C GLY A 177 -15.88 9.90 -2.60
N THR A 178 -16.95 10.16 -1.83
CA THR A 178 -18.29 10.45 -2.38
C THR A 178 -18.32 11.69 -3.27
N GLU A 179 -17.39 12.62 -3.04
CA GLU A 179 -17.21 13.82 -3.84
C GLU A 179 -16.65 13.53 -5.24
N LYS A 180 -15.88 12.45 -5.41
CA LYS A 180 -15.29 12.02 -6.70
C LYS A 180 -16.20 11.09 -7.49
N CYS A 181 -17.11 10.40 -6.82
CA CYS A 181 -18.03 9.45 -7.43
C CYS A 181 -19.48 9.97 -7.36
N GLN A 182 -19.73 11.11 -8.01
CA GLN A 182 -21.09 11.60 -8.19
C GLN A 182 -21.79 10.76 -9.26
N GLY A 183 -22.90 10.14 -8.88
CA GLY A 183 -23.71 9.38 -9.82
C GLY A 183 -24.38 10.31 -10.84
N THR A 184 -24.21 10.02 -12.12
CA THR A 184 -24.97 10.69 -13.19
C THR A 184 -26.15 9.80 -13.58
N THR A 185 -27.34 10.39 -13.67
CA THR A 185 -28.51 9.68 -14.21
C THR A 185 -28.40 9.67 -15.73
N LEU A 186 -28.16 8.49 -16.33
CA LEU A 186 -28.23 8.34 -17.78
C LEU A 186 -29.71 8.39 -18.22
N PRO A 187 -30.05 9.08 -19.33
CA PRO A 187 -31.41 9.06 -19.86
C PRO A 187 -31.87 7.62 -20.12
N ALA A 188 -33.03 7.25 -19.59
CA ALA A 188 -33.61 5.91 -19.68
C ALA A 188 -34.07 5.51 -21.09
N THR A 189 -33.62 6.21 -22.14
CA THR A 189 -34.19 6.12 -23.49
C THR A 189 -33.81 4.81 -24.20
N LYS A 190 -32.75 4.10 -23.76
CA LYS A 190 -32.36 2.77 -24.27
C LYS A 190 -31.68 1.91 -23.18
N PRO A 191 -31.89 0.59 -23.17
CA PRO A 191 -31.13 -0.32 -22.32
C PRO A 191 -29.63 -0.28 -22.71
N HIS A 192 -28.76 -0.28 -21.71
CA HIS A 192 -27.31 -0.27 -21.89
C HIS A 192 -26.65 -1.22 -20.89
N VAL A 193 -25.51 -1.77 -21.28
CA VAL A 193 -24.61 -2.54 -20.42
C VAL A 193 -23.34 -1.71 -20.23
N LEU A 194 -22.93 -1.48 -18.98
CA LEU A 194 -21.69 -0.78 -18.65
C LEU A 194 -20.74 -1.74 -17.94
N TYR A 195 -19.54 -1.87 -18.48
CA TYR A 195 -18.42 -2.56 -17.85
C TYR A 195 -17.30 -1.56 -17.57
N LEU A 196 -16.81 -1.50 -16.33
CA LEU A 196 -15.67 -0.70 -15.93
C LEU A 196 -14.63 -1.60 -15.24
N GLY A 197 -13.53 -1.88 -15.94
CA GLY A 197 -12.46 -2.72 -15.42
C GLY A 197 -11.37 -3.00 -16.45
N ARG A 198 -10.29 -3.64 -16.01
CA ARG A 198 -9.22 -4.09 -16.92
C ARG A 198 -9.75 -5.16 -17.88
N ILE A 199 -9.28 -5.15 -19.13
CA ILE A 199 -9.56 -6.21 -20.10
C ILE A 199 -8.57 -7.35 -19.87
N ILE A 200 -8.89 -8.22 -18.91
CA ILE A 200 -8.11 -9.41 -18.56
C ILE A 200 -9.06 -10.60 -18.33
N GLU A 201 -8.57 -11.82 -18.54
CA GLU A 201 -9.36 -13.06 -18.47
C GLU A 201 -10.14 -13.19 -17.15
N SER A 202 -9.48 -12.94 -16.02
CA SER A 202 -10.08 -13.03 -14.68
C SER A 202 -11.22 -12.03 -14.42
N LYS A 203 -11.42 -11.05 -15.31
CA LYS A 203 -12.55 -10.12 -15.25
C LYS A 203 -13.72 -10.51 -16.14
N GLY A 204 -13.57 -11.54 -16.99
CA GLY A 204 -14.68 -12.15 -17.72
C GLY A 204 -15.43 -11.21 -18.67
N VAL A 205 -14.82 -10.09 -19.09
CA VAL A 205 -15.53 -9.08 -19.93
C VAL A 205 -16.03 -9.70 -21.24
N HIS A 206 -15.35 -10.71 -21.78
CA HIS A 206 -15.77 -11.47 -22.95
C HIS A 206 -17.08 -12.25 -22.79
N LEU A 207 -17.59 -12.40 -21.55
CA LEU A 207 -18.92 -12.97 -21.27
C LEU A 207 -20.02 -11.90 -21.25
N ALA A 208 -19.64 -10.62 -21.17
CA ALA A 208 -20.56 -9.49 -21.08
C ALA A 208 -20.88 -8.84 -22.44
N ILE A 209 -20.08 -9.14 -23.47
CA ILE A 209 -20.23 -8.74 -24.88
C ILE A 209 -20.60 -9.95 -25.73
#